data_AF-A0AA41Q144-F1
#
_entry.id   AF-A0AA41Q144-F1
#
_cell.length_a   1.000
_cell.length_b   1.000
_cell.length_c   1.000
_cell.angle_alpha   90.00
_cell.angle_beta   90.00
_cell.angle_gamma   90.00
#
_symmetry.space_group_name_H-M   'P 1'
#
loop_
_entity.id
_entity.type
_entity.pdbx_description
1 polymer ?
#
loop_
_entity_poly.entity_id
_entity_poly.type
_entity_poly.pdbx_seq_one_letter_code
_entity_poly.pdbx_strand_id
1 'polypeptide(L)'
;MSTSAPAPPPPTDSASAPPAPYRSRLGPGKDGFGRLLAAEWTKLHSVRRWTVVLITGLGLTVLISLLSANGSEISGDGPSDVLRGPDGTTVSDSFRFVHQPLDGDGTVTVRVDRLVPGGGASEPGDKQLTPAPWAKAGLLVKASTKPGATYAAVMLTRSHGVRFQSDFVHDTAGSAAKPEVPRWLRLVRAGDLVTGYESADGVSWDKVGSTRLKGLPGTVEVGMFVASPFANTYERAFGTTSASSFPTISQADFGQFSVQGRTGGELGDDFVGQAPGDQGEAQERDGIHTVSASGDIAPTETDMDLVQTALSGAAIGLIPFAALGVLFITAEYRKDMIRTTFTVSPRRGRVLAAKSVVLSGTVFAVGVVAAAVSAALGIKALRDAGHRPPMFPDVAWTDGPALRAIVGTAAVLALVALLALGLGALLRNTAAAVTLLVVVMVLPQVLVSGLPLEVSRFIMRATPVAGFGVQDTRVDVPQVDDVCLPDNGCTGSSPWSGLLVLAAYTAVVLAAAAWKLRRRPV
;
A
#
# COMPACT_ATOMS: atom_id res chain seq x y z
N MET A 1 103.33 52.04 11.04
CA MET A 1 102.40 52.57 12.06
C MET A 1 101.47 53.54 11.36
N SER A 2 100.27 53.09 10.98
CA SER A 2 99.23 53.91 10.35
C SER A 2 98.10 54.10 11.35
N THR A 3 97.87 55.33 11.79
CA THR A 3 96.82 55.73 12.71
C THR A 3 95.53 56.04 11.93
N SER A 4 94.47 55.27 12.17
CA SER A 4 93.14 55.45 11.58
C SER A 4 92.36 56.57 12.28
N ALA A 5 91.78 57.48 11.51
CA ALA A 5 90.78 58.43 11.97
C ALA A 5 89.42 57.74 12.24
N PRO A 6 88.58 58.24 13.17
CA PRO A 6 87.33 57.58 13.56
C PRO A 6 86.19 57.84 12.56
N ALA A 7 85.30 56.85 12.42
CA ALA A 7 84.14 56.87 11.54
C ALA A 7 82.99 57.77 12.05
N PRO A 8 82.14 58.34 11.17
CA PRO A 8 81.00 59.17 11.56
C PRO A 8 79.84 58.33 12.16
N PRO A 9 78.98 58.92 13.00
CA PRO A 9 77.88 58.20 13.64
C PRO A 9 76.76 57.84 12.65
N PRO A 10 76.01 56.75 12.89
CA PRO A 10 74.91 56.32 12.02
C PRO A 10 73.69 57.26 12.10
N PRO A 11 72.87 57.32 11.04
CA PRO A 11 71.65 58.14 11.04
C PRO A 11 70.63 57.63 12.04
N THR A 12 69.97 58.56 12.73
CA THR A 12 68.89 58.30 13.68
C THR A 12 67.66 57.73 12.96
N ASP A 13 67.27 56.51 13.31
CA ASP A 13 66.02 55.88 12.89
C ASP A 13 64.82 56.72 13.34
N SER A 14 64.06 57.24 12.38
CA SER A 14 62.74 57.80 12.60
C SER A 14 61.80 56.69 13.08
N ALA A 15 61.31 56.78 14.31
CA ALA A 15 60.33 55.87 14.88
C ALA A 15 59.10 55.72 13.97
N SER A 16 58.88 54.50 13.48
CA SER A 16 57.70 54.13 12.71
C SER A 16 56.47 54.11 13.64
N ALA A 17 55.42 54.84 13.27
CA ALA A 17 54.14 54.80 13.97
C ALA A 17 53.55 53.38 13.91
N PRO A 18 52.87 52.91 14.98
CA PRO A 18 52.28 51.57 14.99
C PRO A 18 51.21 51.47 13.89
N PRO A 19 51.13 50.32 13.17
CA PRO A 19 50.11 50.13 12.15
C PRO A 19 48.72 50.24 12.79
N ALA A 20 47.86 51.08 12.22
CA ALA A 20 46.49 51.24 12.68
C ALA A 20 45.77 49.87 12.69
N PRO A 21 44.98 49.55 13.73
CA PRO A 21 44.27 48.28 13.79
C PRO A 21 43.35 48.15 12.58
N TYR A 22 43.49 47.04 11.85
CA TYR A 22 42.67 46.72 10.69
C TYR A 22 41.19 46.74 11.07
N ARG A 23 40.44 47.73 10.58
CA ARG A 23 38.98 47.75 10.60
C ARG A 23 38.49 47.31 9.22
N SER A 24 37.84 46.16 9.15
CA SER A 24 37.18 45.75 7.91
C SER A 24 36.11 46.78 7.54
N ARG A 25 36.09 47.19 6.26
CA ARG A 25 35.07 48.13 5.73
C ARG A 25 33.75 47.43 5.36
N LEU A 26 33.66 46.12 5.59
CA LEU A 26 32.43 45.36 5.40
C LEU A 26 31.57 45.56 6.66
N GLY A 27 30.53 46.40 6.54
CA GLY A 27 29.53 46.53 7.59
C GLY A 27 28.92 45.16 7.93
N PRO A 28 28.44 44.95 9.17
CA PRO A 28 27.88 43.66 9.58
C PRO A 28 26.69 43.32 8.68
N GLY A 29 26.92 42.39 7.74
CA GLY A 29 25.89 41.89 6.87
C GLY A 29 24.81 41.27 7.74
N LYS A 30 23.55 41.69 7.57
CA LYS A 30 22.43 41.06 8.26
C LYS A 30 22.39 39.57 7.87
N ASP A 31 22.66 38.68 8.83
CA ASP A 31 22.60 37.21 8.70
C ASP A 31 21.15 36.73 8.53
N GLY A 32 20.60 36.96 7.34
CA GLY A 32 19.26 36.51 6.96
C GLY A 32 19.25 35.02 6.60
N PHE A 33 18.26 34.27 7.09
CA PHE A 33 18.06 32.86 6.75
C PHE A 33 17.93 32.63 5.22
N GLY A 34 17.29 33.57 4.50
CA GLY A 34 17.20 33.51 3.04
C GLY A 34 18.55 33.57 2.32
N ARG A 35 19.54 34.32 2.84
CA ARG A 35 20.90 34.33 2.26
C ARG A 35 21.63 33.02 2.51
N LEU A 36 21.39 32.38 3.66
CA LEU A 36 21.92 31.03 3.95
C LEU A 36 21.31 29.99 2.99
N LEU A 37 19.99 30.04 2.76
CA LEU A 37 19.34 29.18 1.77
C LEU A 37 19.93 29.36 0.37
N ALA A 38 20.09 30.62 -0.08
CA ALA A 38 20.69 30.91 -1.37
C ALA A 38 22.14 30.39 -1.48
N ALA A 39 22.95 30.57 -0.43
CA ALA A 39 24.33 30.08 -0.40
C ALA A 39 24.41 28.54 -0.48
N GLU A 40 23.57 27.83 0.28
CA GLU A 40 23.50 26.37 0.24
C GLU A 40 22.99 25.86 -1.12
N TRP A 41 22.01 26.55 -1.72
CA TRP A 41 21.53 26.24 -3.06
C TRP A 41 22.62 26.39 -4.13
N THR A 42 23.36 27.50 -4.11
CA THR A 42 24.50 27.71 -5.02
C THR A 42 25.57 26.64 -4.84
N LYS A 43 25.82 26.21 -3.60
CA LYS A 43 26.78 25.15 -3.31
C LYS A 43 26.34 23.80 -3.90
N LEU A 44 25.08 23.42 -3.72
CA LEU A 44 24.55 22.18 -4.29
C LEU A 44 24.66 22.17 -5.82
N HIS A 45 24.35 23.29 -6.48
CA HIS A 45 24.38 23.38 -7.94
C HIS A 45 25.77 23.52 -8.56
N SER A 46 26.71 24.19 -7.88
CA SER A 46 28.07 24.40 -8.41
C SER A 46 28.94 23.15 -8.38
N VAL A 47 28.63 22.19 -7.50
CA VAL A 47 29.43 20.96 -7.36
C VAL A 47 28.88 19.88 -8.29
N ARG A 48 29.53 19.69 -9.45
CA ARG A 48 29.15 18.67 -10.46
C ARG A 48 28.95 17.26 -9.88
N ARG A 49 29.72 16.90 -8.85
CA ARG A 49 29.57 15.59 -8.18
C ARG A 49 28.18 15.37 -7.59
N TRP A 50 27.52 16.41 -7.12
CA TRP A 50 26.21 16.30 -6.47
C TRP A 50 25.10 16.11 -7.51
N THR A 51 25.21 16.81 -8.64
CA THR A 51 24.37 16.58 -9.82
C THR A 51 24.49 15.14 -10.32
N VAL A 52 25.72 14.60 -10.39
CA VAL A 52 25.93 13.19 -10.78
C VAL A 52 25.22 12.24 -9.82
N VAL A 53 25.34 12.43 -8.51
CA VAL A 53 24.67 11.58 -7.52
C VAL A 53 23.13 11.65 -7.63
N LEU A 54 22.57 12.84 -7.88
CA LEU A 54 21.13 13.00 -8.10
C LEU A 54 20.66 12.28 -9.37
N ILE A 55 21.40 12.40 -10.48
CA ILE A 55 21.10 11.71 -11.74
C ILE A 55 21.24 10.19 -11.56
N THR A 56 22.26 9.72 -10.84
CA THR A 56 22.43 8.30 -10.51
C THR A 56 21.27 7.78 -9.66
N GLY A 57 20.82 8.54 -8.65
CA GLY A 57 19.65 8.18 -7.84
C GLY A 57 18.37 8.06 -8.67
N LEU A 58 18.12 9.04 -9.55
CA LEU A 58 16.98 9.00 -10.48
C LEU A 58 17.09 7.80 -11.44
N GLY A 59 18.24 7.62 -12.09
CA GLY A 59 18.47 6.55 -13.05
C GLY A 59 18.35 5.16 -12.41
N LEU A 60 18.89 4.98 -11.21
CA LEU A 60 18.79 3.72 -10.47
C LEU A 60 17.36 3.42 -10.05
N THR A 61 16.61 4.43 -9.61
CA THR A 61 15.18 4.30 -9.27
C THR A 61 14.38 3.79 -10.47
N VAL A 62 14.56 4.42 -11.63
CA VAL A 62 13.86 4.06 -12.86
C VAL A 62 14.30 2.69 -13.36
N LEU A 63 15.61 2.41 -13.39
CA LEU A 63 16.16 1.15 -13.89
C LEU A 63 15.66 -0.05 -13.08
N ILE A 64 15.69 0.04 -11.74
CA ILE A 64 15.25 -1.07 -10.89
C ILE A 64 13.73 -1.25 -10.98
N SER A 65 12.95 -0.16 -11.05
CA SER A 65 11.50 -0.26 -11.24
C SER A 65 11.16 -0.94 -12.57
N LEU A 66 11.91 -0.63 -13.64
CA LEU A 66 11.76 -1.31 -14.93
C LEU A 66 12.15 -2.78 -14.87
N LEU A 67 13.24 -3.13 -14.17
CA LEU A 67 13.62 -4.53 -14.00
C LEU A 67 12.54 -5.31 -13.24
N SER A 68 11.96 -4.71 -12.19
CA SER A 68 10.85 -5.28 -11.43
C SER A 68 9.61 -5.48 -12.30
N ALA A 69 9.26 -4.49 -13.13
CA ALA A 69 8.11 -4.56 -14.03
C ALA A 69 8.27 -5.61 -15.13
N ASN A 70 9.46 -5.71 -15.74
CA ASN A 70 9.75 -6.70 -16.78
C ASN A 70 9.93 -8.13 -16.23
N GLY A 71 10.27 -8.26 -14.95
CA GLY A 71 10.32 -9.55 -14.27
C GLY A 71 8.94 -10.08 -13.85
N SER A 72 7.88 -9.29 -14.03
CA SER A 72 6.51 -9.69 -13.72
C SER A 72 5.87 -10.33 -14.95
N GLU A 73 5.54 -11.62 -14.86
CA GLU A 73 4.85 -12.37 -15.90
C GLU A 73 3.51 -12.88 -15.38
N ILE A 74 2.46 -12.78 -16.20
CA ILE A 74 1.18 -13.46 -15.95
C ILE A 74 1.17 -14.72 -16.80
N SER A 75 1.12 -15.88 -16.15
CA SER A 75 1.00 -17.17 -16.81
C SER A 75 -0.46 -17.61 -16.80
N GLY A 76 -1.05 -17.81 -17.99
CA GLY A 76 -2.44 -18.22 -18.19
C GLY A 76 -3.20 -17.24 -19.07
N ASP A 77 -4.20 -17.74 -19.81
CA ASP A 77 -5.21 -16.87 -20.40
C ASP A 77 -5.99 -16.25 -19.24
N GLY A 78 -5.66 -15.01 -18.87
CA GLY A 78 -6.55 -14.23 -18.01
C GLY A 78 -7.97 -14.25 -18.59
N PRO A 79 -9.03 -14.19 -17.77
CA PRO A 79 -10.40 -14.30 -18.26
C PRO A 79 -10.61 -13.34 -19.43
N SER A 80 -10.94 -13.90 -20.60
CA SER A 80 -11.03 -13.18 -21.88
C SER A 80 -12.12 -12.12 -21.88
N ASP A 81 -13.13 -12.30 -21.02
CA ASP A 81 -14.12 -11.29 -20.67
C ASP A 81 -14.05 -11.02 -19.17
N VAL A 82 -13.65 -9.80 -18.82
CA VAL A 82 -13.70 -9.37 -17.43
C VAL A 82 -15.07 -8.84 -17.12
N LEU A 83 -15.66 -9.45 -16.12
CA LEU A 83 -17.01 -9.16 -15.70
C LEU A 83 -17.07 -7.84 -14.94
N ARG A 84 -18.06 -7.01 -15.28
CA ARG A 84 -18.31 -5.73 -14.62
C ARG A 84 -19.65 -5.74 -13.91
N GLY A 85 -19.64 -5.21 -12.70
CA GLY A 85 -20.85 -4.94 -11.94
C GLY A 85 -21.60 -3.71 -12.46
N PRO A 86 -22.76 -3.37 -11.85
CA PRO A 86 -23.60 -2.24 -12.26
C PRO A 86 -22.87 -0.88 -12.24
N ASP A 87 -21.93 -0.71 -11.31
CA ASP A 87 -21.12 0.51 -11.19
C ASP A 87 -19.86 0.51 -12.09
N GLY A 88 -19.71 -0.51 -12.94
CA GLY A 88 -18.59 -0.64 -13.88
C GLY A 88 -17.29 -1.17 -13.27
N THR A 89 -17.28 -1.45 -11.95
CA THR A 89 -16.19 -2.11 -11.23
C THR A 89 -16.00 -3.54 -11.71
N THR A 90 -14.77 -4.03 -11.69
CA THR A 90 -14.47 -5.42 -12.00
C THR A 90 -14.93 -6.32 -10.85
N VAL A 91 -15.65 -7.40 -11.16
CA VAL A 91 -16.29 -8.27 -10.16
C VAL A 91 -16.10 -9.75 -10.47
N SER A 92 -16.16 -10.58 -9.43
CA SER A 92 -16.40 -12.01 -9.52
C SER A 92 -17.89 -12.26 -9.25
N ASP A 93 -18.53 -13.05 -10.11
CA ASP A 93 -19.94 -13.42 -10.00
C ASP A 93 -20.10 -14.89 -10.45
N SER A 94 -19.46 -15.78 -9.70
CA SER A 94 -19.46 -17.21 -9.96
C SER A 94 -19.99 -17.96 -8.73
N PHE A 95 -21.15 -18.60 -8.85
CA PHE A 95 -21.81 -19.28 -7.74
C PHE A 95 -22.91 -20.22 -8.25
N ARG A 96 -23.33 -21.19 -7.41
CA ARG A 96 -24.53 -22.00 -7.69
C ARG A 96 -25.76 -21.34 -7.09
N PHE A 97 -26.83 -21.24 -7.88
CA PHE A 97 -28.06 -20.56 -7.54
C PHE A 97 -29.25 -21.49 -7.72
N VAL A 98 -29.96 -21.77 -6.63
CA VAL A 98 -31.23 -22.50 -6.64
C VAL A 98 -32.34 -21.47 -6.50
N HIS A 99 -33.05 -21.18 -7.59
CA HIS A 99 -33.87 -19.97 -7.70
C HIS A 99 -35.18 -20.15 -8.44
N GLN A 100 -36.05 -19.14 -8.29
CA GLN A 100 -37.30 -19.02 -9.04
C GLN A 100 -37.61 -17.53 -9.28
N PRO A 101 -38.37 -17.20 -10.33
CA PRO A 101 -38.77 -15.83 -10.60
C PRO A 101 -39.77 -15.33 -9.55
N LEU A 102 -39.58 -14.07 -9.15
CA LEU A 102 -40.47 -13.30 -8.29
C LEU A 102 -40.90 -12.02 -9.02
N ASP A 103 -42.20 -11.90 -9.27
CA ASP A 103 -42.82 -10.74 -9.88
C ASP A 103 -43.26 -9.72 -8.81
N GLY A 104 -42.66 -8.54 -8.86
CA GLY A 104 -42.97 -7.44 -7.96
C GLY A 104 -42.43 -7.67 -6.54
N ASP A 105 -43.24 -7.32 -5.55
CA ASP A 105 -42.87 -7.36 -4.14
C ASP A 105 -42.96 -8.78 -3.59
N GLY A 106 -42.08 -9.08 -2.63
CA GLY A 106 -42.09 -10.38 -1.99
C GLY A 106 -41.09 -10.53 -0.87
N THR A 107 -41.21 -11.63 -0.14
CA THR A 107 -40.33 -12.00 0.96
C THR A 107 -39.81 -13.41 0.74
N VAL A 108 -38.50 -13.57 0.85
CA VAL A 108 -37.81 -14.86 0.75
C VAL A 108 -37.21 -15.16 2.11
N THR A 109 -37.45 -16.34 2.66
CA THR A 109 -36.95 -16.76 3.98
C THR A 109 -36.34 -18.15 3.89
N VAL A 110 -35.22 -18.36 4.58
CA VAL A 110 -34.57 -19.67 4.70
C VAL A 110 -33.89 -19.83 6.05
N ARG A 111 -33.71 -21.06 6.49
CA ARG A 111 -32.85 -21.42 7.62
C ARG A 111 -31.59 -22.10 7.10
N VAL A 112 -30.43 -21.49 7.35
CA VAL A 112 -29.12 -22.07 7.05
C VAL A 112 -28.72 -22.96 8.21
N ASP A 113 -28.79 -24.27 8.01
CA ASP A 113 -28.56 -25.29 9.03
C ASP A 113 -27.07 -25.62 9.17
N ARG A 114 -26.32 -25.51 8.07
CA ARG A 114 -24.89 -25.84 8.03
C ARG A 114 -24.18 -25.08 6.91
N LEU A 115 -22.91 -24.73 7.14
CA LEU A 115 -21.96 -24.28 6.12
C LEU A 115 -20.58 -24.89 6.40
N VAL A 116 -20.14 -25.79 5.53
CA VAL A 116 -18.91 -26.56 5.68
C VAL A 116 -18.10 -26.62 4.39
N PRO A 117 -16.80 -26.95 4.44
CA PRO A 117 -16.04 -27.22 3.23
C PRO A 117 -16.65 -28.40 2.50
N GLY A 118 -16.80 -28.29 1.18
CA GLY A 118 -17.22 -29.40 0.32
C GLY A 118 -16.07 -30.38 0.11
N GLY A 119 -16.38 -31.67 -0.02
CA GLY A 119 -15.40 -32.75 -0.10
C GLY A 119 -14.61 -32.86 -1.41
N GLY A 120 -14.39 -31.77 -2.14
CA GLY A 120 -13.93 -31.79 -3.54
C GLY A 120 -12.71 -30.92 -3.86
N ALA A 121 -11.89 -30.56 -2.87
CA ALA A 121 -10.66 -29.85 -3.17
C ALA A 121 -9.70 -30.76 -3.96
N SER A 122 -9.53 -30.44 -5.24
CA SER A 122 -8.64 -31.17 -6.14
C SER A 122 -7.27 -30.50 -6.18
N GLU A 123 -6.35 -30.93 -5.33
CA GLU A 123 -4.91 -30.90 -5.64
C GLU A 123 -4.27 -32.27 -5.37
N PRO A 124 -3.26 -32.69 -6.16
CA PRO A 124 -2.51 -33.92 -5.90
C PRO A 124 -1.55 -33.72 -4.71
N GLY A 125 -1.90 -34.29 -3.56
CA GLY A 125 -0.98 -34.47 -2.43
C GLY A 125 -1.21 -33.55 -1.23
N ASP A 126 -2.17 -33.91 -0.39
CA ASP A 126 -2.17 -33.75 1.08
C ASP A 126 -1.49 -32.50 1.68
N LYS A 127 -1.98 -31.31 1.33
CA LYS A 127 -2.02 -30.18 2.28
C LYS A 127 -3.47 -29.84 2.53
N GLN A 128 -3.92 -30.03 3.76
CA GLN A 128 -5.29 -29.78 4.20
C GLN A 128 -5.74 -28.38 3.76
N LEU A 129 -6.59 -28.29 2.73
CA LEU A 129 -7.05 -27.00 2.24
C LEU A 129 -7.78 -26.28 3.36
N THR A 130 -7.29 -25.10 3.69
CA THR A 130 -7.95 -24.26 4.68
C THR A 130 -9.28 -23.84 4.06
N PRO A 131 -10.42 -24.06 4.74
CA PRO A 131 -11.70 -23.58 4.26
C PRO A 131 -11.66 -22.07 4.02
N ALA A 132 -12.16 -21.61 2.87
CA ALA A 132 -12.21 -20.18 2.58
C ALA A 132 -13.02 -19.44 3.68
N PRO A 133 -12.41 -18.51 4.45
CA PRO A 133 -13.09 -17.80 5.54
C PRO A 133 -14.33 -17.01 5.09
N TRP A 134 -14.33 -16.62 3.82
CA TRP A 134 -15.39 -15.92 3.11
C TRP A 134 -16.27 -16.84 2.25
N ALA A 135 -16.30 -18.15 2.49
CA ALA A 135 -17.36 -18.98 1.92
C ALA A 135 -18.73 -18.44 2.33
N LYS A 136 -19.63 -18.28 1.35
CA LYS A 136 -20.93 -17.60 1.46
C LYS A 136 -22.05 -18.59 1.21
N ALA A 137 -23.07 -18.56 2.07
CA ALA A 137 -24.32 -19.27 1.86
C ALA A 137 -25.51 -18.45 2.36
N GLY A 138 -26.53 -18.27 1.54
CA GLY A 138 -27.66 -17.43 1.94
C GLY A 138 -28.72 -17.24 0.87
N LEU A 139 -29.41 -16.11 0.98
CA LEU A 139 -30.44 -15.69 0.05
C LEU A 139 -29.94 -14.61 -0.89
N LEU A 140 -30.43 -14.65 -2.12
CA LEU A 140 -30.11 -13.70 -3.18
C LEU A 140 -31.39 -13.21 -3.85
N VAL A 141 -31.45 -11.90 -4.10
CA VAL A 141 -32.37 -11.26 -5.06
C VAL A 141 -31.50 -10.67 -6.16
N LYS A 142 -31.60 -11.20 -7.38
CA LYS A 142 -30.77 -10.80 -8.52
C LYS A 142 -31.64 -10.46 -9.73
N ALA A 143 -31.25 -9.43 -10.49
CA ALA A 143 -32.03 -9.00 -11.65
C ALA A 143 -32.18 -10.08 -12.74
N SER A 144 -31.21 -10.99 -12.87
CA SER A 144 -31.25 -12.18 -13.73
C SER A 144 -30.10 -13.13 -13.41
N THR A 145 -30.09 -14.33 -13.98
CA THR A 145 -28.93 -15.26 -13.91
C THR A 145 -27.74 -14.85 -14.77
N LYS A 146 -27.82 -13.70 -15.47
CA LYS A 146 -26.66 -13.16 -16.20
C LYS A 146 -25.57 -12.72 -15.22
N PRO A 147 -24.31 -13.12 -15.41
CA PRO A 147 -23.20 -12.64 -14.61
C PRO A 147 -23.11 -11.10 -14.66
N GLY A 148 -22.74 -10.47 -13.54
CA GLY A 148 -22.58 -9.02 -13.39
C GLY A 148 -23.89 -8.27 -13.16
N ALA A 149 -25.03 -8.95 -13.18
CA ALA A 149 -26.33 -8.33 -12.92
C ALA A 149 -26.46 -7.83 -11.46
N THR A 150 -27.14 -6.70 -11.29
CA THR A 150 -27.44 -6.08 -9.98
C THR A 150 -28.11 -7.07 -9.03
N TYR A 151 -27.73 -7.02 -7.76
CA TYR A 151 -28.22 -7.94 -6.74
C TYR A 151 -28.19 -7.34 -5.34
N ALA A 152 -28.98 -7.95 -4.44
CA ALA A 152 -28.80 -7.86 -3.01
C ALA A 152 -28.87 -9.26 -2.38
N ALA A 153 -27.98 -9.52 -1.43
CA ALA A 153 -27.86 -10.78 -0.73
C ALA A 153 -27.84 -10.57 0.77
N VAL A 154 -28.41 -11.52 1.52
CA VAL A 154 -28.13 -11.68 2.95
C VAL A 154 -27.65 -13.11 3.16
N MET A 155 -26.52 -13.27 3.83
CA MET A 155 -25.80 -14.54 3.83
C MET A 155 -25.02 -14.75 5.11
N LEU A 156 -24.88 -16.03 5.47
CA LEU A 156 -23.90 -16.47 6.44
C LEU A 156 -22.56 -16.65 5.74
N THR A 157 -21.51 -16.13 6.35
CA THR A 157 -20.13 -16.39 5.95
C THR A 157 -19.47 -17.31 6.96
N ARG A 158 -18.53 -18.14 6.50
CA ARG A 158 -17.90 -19.15 7.36
C ARG A 158 -17.22 -18.58 8.60
N SER A 159 -16.49 -17.48 8.46
CA SER A 159 -15.69 -16.87 9.54
C SER A 159 -15.98 -15.38 9.75
N HIS A 160 -16.95 -14.80 9.05
CA HIS A 160 -17.23 -13.36 9.08
C HIS A 160 -18.67 -13.00 9.46
N GLY A 161 -19.44 -13.97 9.97
CA GLY A 161 -20.79 -13.77 10.47
C GLY A 161 -21.83 -13.58 9.36
N VAL A 162 -22.95 -12.95 9.72
CA VAL A 162 -23.97 -12.61 8.73
C VAL A 162 -23.60 -11.29 8.04
N ARG A 163 -23.75 -11.25 6.72
CA ARG A 163 -23.47 -10.11 5.87
C ARG A 163 -24.66 -9.78 4.99
N PHE A 164 -24.89 -8.49 4.78
CA PHE A 164 -25.77 -7.98 3.74
C PHE A 164 -24.92 -7.32 2.66
N GLN A 165 -24.96 -7.85 1.44
CA GLN A 165 -24.16 -7.36 0.31
C GLN A 165 -25.05 -6.92 -0.84
N SER A 166 -24.61 -5.90 -1.57
CA SER A 166 -25.29 -5.49 -2.80
C SER A 166 -24.34 -4.95 -3.84
N ASP A 167 -24.65 -5.22 -5.11
CA ASP A 167 -23.90 -4.76 -6.28
C ASP A 167 -22.39 -4.95 -6.14
N PHE A 168 -21.98 -6.07 -5.53
CA PHE A 168 -20.61 -6.53 -5.30
C PHE A 168 -19.79 -5.68 -4.33
N VAL A 169 -19.94 -4.36 -4.35
CA VAL A 169 -19.05 -3.41 -3.66
C VAL A 169 -19.56 -2.97 -2.29
N HIS A 170 -20.86 -3.12 -2.01
CA HIS A 170 -21.44 -2.71 -0.73
C HIS A 170 -21.60 -3.90 0.21
N ASP A 171 -21.14 -3.75 1.45
CA ASP A 171 -21.27 -4.73 2.52
C ASP A 171 -21.72 -4.06 3.82
N THR A 172 -22.59 -4.73 4.58
CA THR A 172 -22.97 -4.36 5.94
C THR A 172 -22.91 -5.59 6.83
N ALA A 173 -22.18 -5.49 7.94
CA ALA A 173 -22.06 -6.55 8.92
C ALA A 173 -23.31 -6.67 9.80
N GLY A 174 -23.81 -7.89 9.95
CA GLY A 174 -24.78 -8.26 10.98
C GLY A 174 -24.10 -8.92 12.17
N SER A 175 -24.69 -10.00 12.66
CA SER A 175 -24.19 -10.77 13.80
C SER A 175 -22.82 -11.40 13.50
N ALA A 176 -21.95 -11.42 14.52
CA ALA A 176 -20.58 -11.91 14.42
C ALA A 176 -20.49 -13.41 14.08
N ALA A 177 -19.31 -13.82 13.59
CA ALA A 177 -18.95 -15.16 13.08
C ALA A 177 -18.99 -16.34 14.07
N LYS A 178 -19.67 -16.21 15.20
CA LYS A 178 -19.86 -17.35 16.08
C LYS A 178 -20.77 -18.36 15.37
N PRO A 179 -20.50 -19.67 15.47
CA PRO A 179 -21.30 -20.70 14.82
C PRO A 179 -22.61 -20.86 15.59
N GLU A 180 -23.53 -19.92 15.40
CA GLU A 180 -24.91 -20.07 15.86
C GLU A 180 -25.77 -20.63 14.72
N VAL A 181 -25.24 -21.56 13.92
CA VAL A 181 -26.13 -22.36 13.07
C VAL A 181 -27.03 -23.21 13.98
N PRO A 182 -28.35 -23.30 13.71
CA PRO A 182 -29.02 -22.77 12.53
C PRO A 182 -29.27 -21.25 12.58
N ARG A 183 -29.11 -20.57 11.44
CA ARG A 183 -29.41 -19.14 11.31
C ARG A 183 -30.51 -18.90 10.29
N TRP A 184 -31.50 -18.11 10.68
CA TRP A 184 -32.59 -17.69 9.80
C TRP A 184 -32.21 -16.41 9.05
N LEU A 185 -32.47 -16.40 7.75
CA LEU A 185 -32.17 -15.30 6.85
C LEU A 185 -33.44 -14.93 6.08
N ARG A 186 -33.65 -13.63 5.87
CA ARG A 186 -34.80 -13.13 5.11
C ARG A 186 -34.43 -11.93 4.25
N LEU A 187 -34.87 -11.95 3.00
CA LEU A 187 -34.87 -10.78 2.11
C LEU A 187 -36.30 -10.33 1.87
N VAL A 188 -36.54 -9.03 2.04
CA VAL A 188 -37.81 -8.38 1.71
C VAL A 188 -37.56 -7.39 0.57
N ARG A 189 -38.29 -7.57 -0.53
CA ARG A 189 -38.29 -6.67 -1.68
C ARG A 189 -39.57 -5.84 -1.69
N ALA A 190 -39.42 -4.53 -1.79
CA ALA A 190 -40.48 -3.55 -2.01
C ALA A 190 -40.07 -2.60 -3.15
N GLY A 191 -40.51 -2.89 -4.37
CA GLY A 191 -40.07 -2.22 -5.59
C GLY A 191 -38.57 -2.42 -5.85
N ASP A 192 -37.81 -1.33 -5.76
CA ASP A 192 -36.35 -1.29 -5.88
C ASP A 192 -35.62 -1.41 -4.53
N LEU A 193 -36.35 -1.35 -3.42
CA LEU A 193 -35.80 -1.44 -2.08
C LEU A 193 -35.70 -2.91 -1.66
N VAL A 194 -34.49 -3.37 -1.35
CA VAL A 194 -34.26 -4.70 -0.78
C VAL A 194 -33.71 -4.54 0.63
N THR A 195 -34.28 -5.28 1.58
CA THR A 195 -33.87 -5.26 2.98
C THR A 195 -33.56 -6.67 3.45
N GLY A 196 -32.38 -6.85 4.03
CA GLY A 196 -31.92 -8.11 4.62
C GLY A 196 -32.13 -8.13 6.13
N TYR A 197 -32.61 -9.26 6.61
CA TYR A 197 -32.83 -9.55 8.02
C TYR A 197 -32.18 -10.88 8.40
N GLU A 198 -31.84 -10.98 9.67
CA GLU A 198 -31.35 -12.20 10.30
C GLU A 198 -32.17 -12.52 11.56
N SER A 199 -32.17 -13.78 11.95
CA SER A 199 -32.83 -14.24 13.18
C SER A 199 -32.16 -15.50 13.71
N ALA A 200 -32.18 -15.69 15.03
CA ALA A 200 -31.73 -16.91 15.69
C ALA A 200 -32.87 -17.94 15.86
N ASP A 201 -34.12 -17.46 15.99
CA ASP A 201 -35.29 -18.28 16.32
C ASP A 201 -36.30 -18.40 15.17
N GLY A 202 -36.16 -17.59 14.12
CA GLY A 202 -37.10 -17.49 12.99
C GLY A 202 -38.33 -16.63 13.27
N VAL A 203 -38.44 -16.07 14.48
CA VAL A 203 -39.60 -15.30 14.97
C VAL A 203 -39.23 -13.83 15.21
N SER A 204 -38.11 -13.59 15.89
CA SER A 204 -37.57 -12.26 16.19
C SER A 204 -36.53 -11.89 15.13
N TRP A 205 -36.79 -10.84 14.36
CA TRP A 205 -35.97 -10.48 13.20
C TRP A 205 -35.23 -9.18 13.40
N ASP A 206 -33.91 -9.23 13.28
CA ASP A 206 -33.03 -8.07 13.29
C ASP A 206 -32.69 -7.64 11.87
N LYS A 207 -32.75 -6.34 11.61
CA LYS A 207 -32.37 -5.78 10.31
C LYS A 207 -30.85 -5.73 10.20
N VAL A 208 -30.30 -6.38 9.16
CA VAL A 208 -28.86 -6.35 8.85
C VAL A 208 -28.52 -5.14 7.98
N GLY A 209 -29.28 -4.94 6.89
CA GLY A 209 -28.97 -3.91 5.90
C GLY A 209 -30.13 -3.65 4.94
N SER A 210 -30.04 -2.55 4.18
CA SER A 210 -31.04 -2.19 3.18
C SER A 210 -30.40 -1.37 2.07
N THR A 211 -30.80 -1.62 0.83
CA THR A 211 -30.28 -0.91 -0.35
C THR A 211 -31.39 -0.66 -1.37
N ARG A 212 -31.22 0.36 -2.20
CA ARG A 212 -32.06 0.59 -3.39
C ARG A 212 -31.27 0.23 -4.63
N LEU A 213 -31.72 -0.80 -5.35
CA LEU A 213 -31.07 -1.30 -6.55
C LEU A 213 -31.60 -0.55 -7.77
N LYS A 214 -30.79 0.36 -8.31
CA LYS A 214 -31.18 1.16 -9.49
C LYS A 214 -31.34 0.24 -10.71
N GLY A 215 -32.48 0.34 -11.38
CA GLY A 215 -32.74 -0.45 -12.59
C GLY A 215 -33.14 -1.90 -12.33
N LEU A 216 -33.52 -2.26 -11.09
CA LEU A 216 -34.04 -3.58 -10.78
C LEU A 216 -35.35 -3.85 -11.58
N PRO A 217 -35.42 -4.90 -12.40
CA PRO A 217 -36.58 -5.20 -13.25
C PRO A 217 -37.80 -5.62 -12.41
N GLY A 218 -39.01 -5.53 -12.98
CA GLY A 218 -40.25 -5.94 -12.29
C GLY A 218 -40.23 -7.40 -11.82
N THR A 219 -39.72 -8.29 -12.66
CA THR A 219 -39.45 -9.71 -12.34
C THR A 219 -37.97 -9.87 -12.04
N VAL A 220 -37.63 -10.52 -10.92
CA VAL A 220 -36.26 -10.81 -10.49
C VAL A 220 -36.13 -12.30 -10.17
N GLU A 221 -34.92 -12.81 -10.13
CA GLU A 221 -34.63 -14.15 -9.63
C GLU A 221 -34.36 -14.11 -8.13
N VAL A 222 -35.01 -15.00 -7.37
CA VAL A 222 -34.82 -15.13 -5.94
C VAL A 222 -34.56 -16.56 -5.53
N GLY A 223 -33.68 -16.77 -4.55
CA GLY A 223 -33.34 -18.12 -4.17
C GLY A 223 -32.20 -18.26 -3.17
N MET A 224 -31.76 -19.50 -3.01
CA MET A 224 -30.61 -19.90 -2.20
C MET A 224 -29.36 -19.92 -3.07
N PHE A 225 -28.24 -19.46 -2.53
CA PHE A 225 -26.97 -19.51 -3.24
C PHE A 225 -25.83 -19.95 -2.34
N VAL A 226 -24.80 -20.53 -2.96
CA VAL A 226 -23.52 -20.86 -2.32
C VAL A 226 -22.39 -20.39 -3.21
N ALA A 227 -21.37 -19.78 -2.60
CA ALA A 227 -20.12 -19.40 -3.26
C ALA A 227 -18.94 -19.68 -2.31
N SER A 228 -17.82 -20.14 -2.87
CA SER A 228 -16.61 -20.46 -2.11
C SER A 228 -15.38 -19.88 -2.83
N PRO A 229 -14.81 -18.77 -2.32
CA PRO A 229 -13.71 -18.09 -3.00
C PRO A 229 -12.44 -18.94 -3.00
N PHE A 230 -11.45 -18.51 -3.79
CA PHE A 230 -10.14 -19.17 -3.81
C PHE A 230 -9.50 -19.21 -2.40
N ALA A 231 -8.78 -20.29 -2.13
CA ALA A 231 -7.86 -20.35 -1.01
C ALA A 231 -6.47 -19.95 -1.50
N ASN A 232 -5.88 -18.95 -0.85
CA ASN A 232 -4.52 -18.53 -1.12
C ASN A 232 -3.58 -19.14 -0.08
N THR A 233 -2.54 -19.83 -0.55
CA THR A 233 -1.44 -20.34 0.27
C THR A 233 -0.19 -19.53 -0.05
N TYR A 234 0.47 -19.03 0.99
CA TYR A 234 1.71 -18.29 0.84
C TYR A 234 2.85 -19.04 1.53
N GLU A 235 3.83 -19.47 0.75
CA GLU A 235 5.04 -20.08 1.29
C GLU A 235 6.15 -19.03 1.30
N ARG A 236 6.66 -18.75 2.50
CA ARG A 236 7.68 -17.73 2.73
C ARG A 236 8.97 -18.42 3.13
N ALA A 237 10.02 -18.17 2.36
CA ALA A 237 11.38 -18.59 2.65
C ALA A 237 12.32 -17.37 2.59
N PHE A 238 13.53 -17.50 3.12
CA PHE A 238 14.49 -16.41 3.10
C PHE A 238 14.80 -15.99 1.65
N GLY A 239 14.39 -14.76 1.30
CA GLY A 239 14.60 -14.18 -0.03
C GLY A 239 13.57 -14.57 -1.10
N THR A 240 12.60 -15.44 -0.81
CA THR A 240 11.53 -15.80 -1.77
C THR A 240 10.17 -15.94 -1.08
N THR A 241 9.12 -15.42 -1.71
CA THR A 241 7.72 -15.69 -1.31
C THR A 241 7.00 -16.22 -2.54
N SER A 242 6.38 -17.39 -2.43
CA SER A 242 5.45 -17.91 -3.45
C SER A 242 4.03 -17.79 -2.93
N ALA A 243 3.14 -17.35 -3.82
CA ALA A 243 1.70 -17.38 -3.63
C ALA A 243 1.13 -18.44 -4.56
N SER A 244 0.21 -19.25 -4.05
CA SER A 244 -0.53 -20.22 -4.83
C SER A 244 -2.01 -20.11 -4.49
N SER A 245 -2.86 -19.99 -5.50
CA SER A 245 -4.30 -19.84 -5.35
C SER A 245 -4.99 -21.08 -5.90
N PHE A 246 -5.88 -21.67 -5.11
CA PHE A 246 -6.59 -22.89 -5.48
C PHE A 246 -8.11 -22.70 -5.36
N PRO A 247 -8.90 -23.20 -6.32
CA PRO A 247 -10.35 -23.16 -6.19
C PRO A 247 -10.78 -23.97 -4.97
N THR A 248 -11.78 -23.47 -4.24
CA THR A 248 -12.39 -24.21 -3.12
C THR A 248 -13.85 -24.49 -3.41
N ILE A 249 -14.41 -25.50 -2.73
CA ILE A 249 -15.84 -25.77 -2.72
C ILE A 249 -16.32 -25.70 -1.28
N SER A 250 -17.47 -25.07 -1.08
CA SER A 250 -18.21 -25.12 0.18
C SER A 250 -19.59 -25.69 -0.07
N GLN A 251 -20.15 -26.33 0.95
CA GLN A 251 -21.47 -26.94 0.96
C GLN A 251 -22.29 -26.34 2.11
N ALA A 252 -23.54 -25.98 1.80
CA ALA A 252 -24.50 -25.51 2.76
C ALA A 252 -25.79 -26.35 2.71
N ASP A 253 -26.39 -26.54 3.88
CA ASP A 253 -27.69 -27.18 4.03
C ASP A 253 -28.73 -26.10 4.38
N PHE A 254 -29.77 -26.01 3.56
CA PHE A 254 -30.85 -25.04 3.71
C PHE A 254 -32.15 -25.76 4.04
N GLY A 255 -32.73 -25.43 5.19
CA GLY A 255 -34.05 -25.89 5.60
C GLY A 255 -35.09 -24.77 5.53
N GLN A 256 -36.37 -25.14 5.46
CA GLN A 256 -37.49 -24.21 5.61
C GLN A 256 -37.46 -23.04 4.61
N PHE A 257 -37.05 -23.32 3.37
CA PHE A 257 -37.08 -22.34 2.29
C PHE A 257 -38.53 -21.97 1.94
N SER A 258 -38.82 -20.68 1.85
CA SER A 258 -40.14 -20.19 1.47
C SER A 258 -40.06 -18.85 0.75
N VAL A 259 -40.94 -18.67 -0.22
CA VAL A 259 -41.12 -17.41 -0.95
C VAL A 259 -42.58 -16.98 -0.83
N GLN A 260 -42.79 -15.74 -0.41
CA GLN A 260 -44.10 -15.07 -0.37
C GLN A 260 -44.12 -13.99 -1.43
N GLY A 261 -45.06 -14.06 -2.36
CA GLY A 261 -45.18 -13.13 -3.48
C GLY A 261 -45.72 -13.84 -4.72
N ARG A 262 -45.76 -13.14 -5.86
CA ARG A 262 -46.17 -13.76 -7.12
C ARG A 262 -44.97 -14.44 -7.77
N THR A 263 -44.92 -15.76 -7.70
CA THR A 263 -43.82 -16.57 -8.24
C THR A 263 -44.28 -17.41 -9.42
N GLY A 264 -43.36 -17.87 -10.26
CA GLY A 264 -43.65 -18.77 -11.37
C GLY A 264 -42.68 -19.96 -11.42
N GLY A 265 -43.19 -21.15 -11.71
CA GLY A 265 -42.36 -22.33 -12.01
C GLY A 265 -41.85 -23.13 -10.81
N GLU A 266 -41.15 -24.22 -11.12
CA GLU A 266 -40.36 -25.01 -10.18
C GLU A 266 -39.02 -24.30 -9.90
N LEU A 267 -38.35 -24.67 -8.81
CA LEU A 267 -37.01 -24.16 -8.51
C LEU A 267 -36.03 -24.62 -9.60
N GLY A 268 -35.40 -23.67 -10.28
CA GLY A 268 -34.26 -23.90 -11.16
C GLY A 268 -32.96 -24.07 -10.36
N ASP A 269 -31.98 -24.69 -10.98
CA ASP A 269 -30.60 -24.84 -10.49
C ASP A 269 -29.64 -24.44 -11.60
N ASP A 270 -29.08 -23.24 -11.47
CA ASP A 270 -28.11 -22.67 -12.42
C ASP A 270 -26.78 -22.42 -11.72
N PHE A 271 -25.68 -22.72 -12.42
CA PHE A 271 -24.38 -22.14 -12.06
C PHE A 271 -24.22 -20.81 -12.79
N VAL A 272 -24.23 -19.71 -12.04
CA VAL A 272 -24.01 -18.36 -12.57
C VAL A 272 -22.51 -18.15 -12.73
N GLY A 273 -22.09 -17.57 -13.86
CA GLY A 273 -20.69 -17.22 -14.13
C GLY A 273 -19.85 -18.36 -14.66
N GLN A 274 -18.53 -18.25 -14.52
CA GLN A 274 -17.59 -19.30 -14.90
C GLN A 274 -16.93 -19.87 -13.66
N ALA A 275 -17.06 -21.18 -13.47
CA ALA A 275 -16.51 -21.83 -12.29
C ALA A 275 -14.98 -21.87 -12.35
N PRO A 276 -14.28 -21.51 -11.26
CA PRO A 276 -12.84 -21.62 -11.18
C PRO A 276 -12.35 -23.07 -11.03
N GLY A 277 -13.26 -24.00 -10.76
CA GLY A 277 -13.01 -25.43 -10.63
C GLY A 277 -14.32 -26.21 -10.82
N ASP A 278 -14.53 -27.24 -10.01
CA ASP A 278 -15.80 -27.95 -9.97
C ASP A 278 -16.95 -27.01 -9.54
N GLN A 279 -18.06 -27.07 -10.28
CA GLN A 279 -19.24 -26.22 -10.13
C GLN A 279 -20.06 -26.56 -8.88
N GLY A 280 -19.75 -27.68 -8.23
CA GLY A 280 -20.57 -28.27 -7.19
C GLY A 280 -21.94 -28.70 -7.73
N GLU A 281 -22.82 -29.08 -6.82
CA GLU A 281 -24.14 -29.65 -7.11
C GLU A 281 -25.19 -29.13 -6.13
N ALA A 282 -26.45 -29.12 -6.55
CA ALA A 282 -27.60 -28.91 -5.68
C ALA A 282 -28.50 -30.15 -5.67
N GLN A 283 -28.93 -30.56 -4.48
CA GLN A 283 -29.87 -31.66 -4.30
C GLN A 283 -30.87 -31.33 -3.19
N GLU A 284 -32.13 -31.71 -3.37
CA GLU A 284 -33.13 -31.68 -2.31
C GLU A 284 -33.39 -33.09 -1.76
N ARG A 285 -33.38 -33.23 -0.44
CA ARG A 285 -33.78 -34.45 0.26
C ARG A 285 -34.51 -34.11 1.54
N ASP A 286 -35.71 -34.68 1.73
CA ASP A 286 -36.53 -34.51 2.93
C ASP A 286 -36.78 -33.03 3.31
N GLY A 287 -36.93 -32.15 2.32
CA GLY A 287 -37.15 -30.71 2.50
C GLY A 287 -35.91 -29.92 2.94
N ILE A 288 -34.72 -30.52 2.83
CA ILE A 288 -33.42 -29.87 2.99
C ILE A 288 -32.77 -29.76 1.62
N HIS A 289 -32.41 -28.54 1.21
CA HIS A 289 -31.63 -28.29 0.01
C HIS A 289 -30.15 -28.26 0.39
N THR A 290 -29.40 -29.24 -0.08
CA THR A 290 -27.95 -29.27 0.03
C THR A 290 -27.34 -28.71 -1.24
N VAL A 291 -26.64 -27.58 -1.13
CA VAL A 291 -26.05 -26.87 -2.26
C VAL A 291 -24.56 -26.74 -2.03
N SER A 292 -23.77 -27.04 -3.06
CA SER A 292 -22.32 -26.86 -3.07
C SER A 292 -21.88 -26.08 -4.29
N ALA A 293 -20.83 -25.26 -4.12
CA ALA A 293 -20.30 -24.45 -5.21
C ALA A 293 -18.88 -23.97 -4.94
N SER A 294 -18.18 -23.66 -6.03
CA SER A 294 -16.98 -22.82 -6.08
C SER A 294 -17.29 -21.44 -6.65
N GLY A 295 -16.36 -20.51 -6.52
CA GLY A 295 -16.45 -19.15 -7.07
C GLY A 295 -16.78 -18.10 -6.01
N ASP A 296 -16.91 -16.84 -6.41
CA ASP A 296 -17.21 -15.76 -5.48
C ASP A 296 -18.25 -14.79 -6.06
N ILE A 297 -18.91 -14.05 -5.17
CA ILE A 297 -19.77 -12.92 -5.47
C ILE A 297 -19.23 -11.70 -4.71
N ALA A 298 -18.27 -11.00 -5.32
CA ALA A 298 -17.48 -9.93 -4.69
C ALA A 298 -16.77 -9.06 -5.76
N PRO A 299 -16.15 -7.93 -5.40
CA PRO A 299 -15.22 -7.24 -6.28
C PRO A 299 -14.03 -8.14 -6.54
N THR A 300 -13.48 -8.11 -7.76
CA THR A 300 -12.25 -8.85 -8.04
C THR A 300 -11.06 -8.08 -7.46
N GLU A 301 -10.40 -8.66 -6.48
CA GLU A 301 -9.09 -8.21 -6.01
C GLU A 301 -8.01 -8.76 -6.94
N THR A 302 -7.06 -7.91 -7.35
CA THR A 302 -5.81 -8.37 -7.93
C THR A 302 -4.73 -8.31 -6.86
N ASP A 303 -4.06 -9.44 -6.60
CA ASP A 303 -2.96 -9.52 -5.63
C ASP A 303 -1.86 -8.47 -5.87
N MET A 304 -1.70 -8.01 -7.12
CA MET A 304 -0.70 -7.04 -7.53
C MET A 304 -1.25 -5.61 -7.67
N ASP A 305 -0.62 -4.68 -6.96
CA ASP A 305 -0.76 -3.25 -7.17
C ASP A 305 0.22 -2.78 -8.26
N LEU A 306 -0.30 -2.39 -9.42
CA LEU A 306 0.48 -1.89 -10.56
C LEU A 306 1.36 -0.68 -10.21
N VAL A 307 0.82 0.27 -9.44
CA VAL A 307 1.50 1.54 -9.14
C VAL A 307 2.61 1.29 -8.14
N GLN A 308 2.34 0.53 -7.08
CA GLN A 308 3.34 0.13 -6.11
C GLN A 308 4.46 -0.68 -6.77
N THR A 309 4.11 -1.63 -7.63
CA THR A 309 5.08 -2.44 -8.39
C THR A 309 5.95 -1.57 -9.31
N ALA A 310 5.36 -0.60 -10.00
CA ALA A 310 6.10 0.34 -10.86
C ALA A 310 6.94 1.37 -10.09
N LEU A 311 6.80 1.47 -8.77
CA LEU A 311 7.56 2.36 -7.89
C LEU A 311 8.56 1.61 -6.98
N SER A 312 8.66 0.28 -7.12
CA SER A 312 9.48 -0.59 -6.26
C SER A 312 10.97 -0.21 -6.28
N GLY A 313 11.47 0.34 -7.40
CA GLY A 313 12.87 0.75 -7.53
C GLY A 313 13.29 1.90 -6.61
N ALA A 314 12.36 2.62 -5.99
CA ALA A 314 12.68 3.64 -5.00
C ALA A 314 13.39 3.07 -3.76
N ALA A 315 13.15 1.81 -3.40
CA ALA A 315 13.83 1.12 -2.31
C ALA A 315 15.35 0.99 -2.53
N ILE A 316 15.79 0.81 -3.77
CA ILE A 316 17.21 0.76 -4.14
C ILE A 316 17.74 2.14 -4.53
N GLY A 317 16.90 2.93 -5.22
CA GLY A 317 17.17 4.31 -5.61
C GLY A 317 17.45 5.26 -4.45
N LEU A 318 17.00 4.93 -3.23
CA LEU A 318 17.31 5.71 -2.03
C LEU A 318 18.80 5.77 -1.69
N ILE A 319 19.62 4.79 -2.10
CA ILE A 319 21.03 4.66 -1.69
C ILE A 319 21.87 5.88 -2.13
N PRO A 320 21.84 6.33 -3.41
CA PRO A 320 22.48 7.58 -3.81
C PRO A 320 21.98 8.82 -3.05
N PHE A 321 20.67 8.95 -2.81
CA PHE A 321 20.10 10.11 -2.09
C PHE A 321 20.52 10.13 -0.62
N ALA A 322 20.56 8.95 0.01
CA ALA A 322 21.12 8.75 1.34
C ALA A 322 22.59 9.16 1.41
N ALA A 323 23.42 8.66 0.47
CA ALA A 323 24.83 9.01 0.40
C ALA A 323 25.03 10.52 0.20
N LEU A 324 24.21 11.15 -0.65
CA LEU A 324 24.19 12.60 -0.83
C LEU A 324 23.92 13.31 0.50
N GLY A 325 22.89 12.89 1.25
CA GLY A 325 22.53 13.50 2.53
C GLY A 325 23.65 13.43 3.57
N VAL A 326 24.33 12.28 3.71
CA VAL A 326 25.51 12.16 4.58
C VAL A 326 26.64 13.08 4.10
N LEU A 327 26.98 13.02 2.81
CA LEU A 327 28.08 13.79 2.23
C LEU A 327 27.85 15.30 2.29
N PHE A 328 26.60 15.74 2.22
CA PHE A 328 26.19 17.15 2.27
C PHE A 328 26.74 17.85 3.52
N ILE A 329 26.83 17.11 4.63
CA ILE A 329 27.37 17.61 5.90
C ILE A 329 28.81 17.13 6.17
N THR A 330 29.14 15.87 5.90
CA THR A 330 30.45 15.31 6.26
C THR A 330 31.59 15.84 5.39
N ALA A 331 31.31 16.26 4.15
CA ALA A 331 32.32 16.84 3.27
C ALA A 331 32.92 18.15 3.81
N GLU A 332 32.16 18.89 4.63
CA GLU A 332 32.63 20.13 5.26
C GLU A 332 33.51 19.86 6.48
N TYR A 333 33.23 18.79 7.23
CA TYR A 333 34.09 18.34 8.34
C TYR A 333 35.45 17.88 7.83
N ARG A 334 35.49 17.19 6.68
CA ARG A 334 36.73 16.67 6.11
C ARG A 334 37.68 17.76 5.60
N LYS A 335 37.14 18.92 5.20
CA LYS A 335 37.89 20.03 4.60
C LYS A 335 38.07 21.21 5.56
N ASP A 336 37.75 21.04 6.85
CA ASP A 336 37.72 22.09 7.88
C ASP A 336 36.87 23.35 7.56
N MET A 337 36.07 23.33 6.50
CA MET A 337 35.22 24.45 6.08
C MET A 337 34.05 24.72 7.04
N ILE A 338 33.77 23.77 7.95
CA ILE A 338 32.77 23.98 9.00
C ILE A 338 33.16 25.10 9.96
N ARG A 339 34.47 25.31 10.19
CA ARG A 339 34.95 26.42 11.03
C ARG A 339 34.66 27.77 10.37
N THR A 340 34.89 27.90 9.07
CA THR A 340 34.62 29.14 8.33
C THR A 340 33.12 29.41 8.18
N THR A 341 32.29 28.37 8.12
CA THR A 341 30.84 28.53 8.07
C THR A 341 30.29 29.02 9.42
N PHE A 342 30.81 28.51 10.53
CA PHE A 342 30.39 28.92 11.87
C PHE A 342 31.00 30.24 12.35
N THR A 343 32.10 30.72 11.76
CA THR A 343 32.60 32.08 12.00
C THR A 343 31.74 33.13 11.31
N VAL A 344 31.17 32.79 10.14
CA VAL A 344 30.28 33.69 9.39
C VAL A 344 28.84 33.66 9.92
N SER A 345 28.36 32.51 10.42
CA SER A 345 27.01 32.39 11.01
C SER A 345 27.07 31.68 12.38
N PRO A 346 27.08 32.43 13.50
CA PRO A 346 27.27 31.86 14.83
C PRO A 346 26.07 31.00 15.29
N ARG A 347 24.91 31.12 14.63
CA ARG A 347 23.70 30.34 14.95
C ARG A 347 23.73 28.99 14.25
N ARG A 348 24.50 28.04 14.80
CA ARG A 348 24.75 26.69 14.25
C ARG A 348 23.50 25.90 13.86
N GLY A 349 22.39 26.09 14.58
CA GLY A 349 21.10 25.45 14.25
C GLY A 349 20.45 25.98 12.98
N ARG A 350 20.67 27.25 12.60
CA ARG A 350 20.13 27.84 11.37
C ARG A 350 20.82 27.30 10.12
N VAL A 351 22.12 27.01 10.22
CA VAL A 351 22.88 26.38 9.13
C VAL A 351 22.31 24.98 8.88
N LEU A 352 22.15 24.16 9.92
CA LEU A 352 21.57 22.82 9.76
C LEU A 352 20.17 22.89 9.14
N ALA A 353 19.31 23.80 9.59
CA ALA A 353 17.97 23.99 9.02
C ALA A 353 18.02 24.42 7.54
N ALA A 354 18.92 25.33 7.15
CA ALA A 354 19.07 25.75 5.76
C ALA A 354 19.52 24.58 4.87
N LYS A 355 20.48 23.78 5.33
CA LYS A 355 20.92 22.56 4.64
C LYS A 355 19.80 21.55 4.49
N SER A 356 19.03 21.33 5.55
CA SER A 356 17.86 20.43 5.52
C SER A 356 16.85 20.87 4.46
N VAL A 357 16.44 22.15 4.46
CA VAL A 357 15.45 22.67 3.50
C VAL A 357 15.93 22.55 2.05
N VAL A 358 17.20 22.92 1.79
CA VAL A 358 17.77 22.85 0.43
C VAL A 358 17.87 21.40 -0.03
N LEU A 359 18.43 20.51 0.80
CA LEU A 359 18.58 19.10 0.46
C LEU A 359 17.21 18.43 0.23
N SER A 360 16.27 18.60 1.16
CA SER A 360 14.95 17.97 1.04
C SER A 360 14.18 18.51 -0.15
N GLY A 361 14.25 19.82 -0.42
CA GLY A 361 13.60 20.43 -1.58
C GLY A 361 14.16 19.90 -2.90
N THR A 362 15.48 19.81 -3.04
CA THR A 362 16.10 19.25 -4.24
C THR A 362 15.80 17.76 -4.41
N VAL A 363 15.97 16.95 -3.36
CA VAL A 363 15.71 15.51 -3.43
C VAL A 363 14.24 15.22 -3.69
N PHE A 364 13.32 15.99 -3.10
CA PHE A 364 11.90 15.87 -3.38
C PHE A 364 11.59 16.19 -4.86
N ALA A 365 12.11 17.29 -5.40
CA ALA A 365 11.88 17.64 -6.80
C ALA A 365 12.41 16.56 -7.77
N VAL A 366 13.63 16.06 -7.53
CA VAL A 366 14.20 14.95 -8.33
C VAL A 366 13.43 13.65 -8.11
N GLY A 367 12.99 13.39 -6.89
CA GLY A 367 12.21 12.21 -6.50
C GLY A 367 10.85 12.16 -7.18
N VAL A 368 10.16 13.31 -7.34
CA VAL A 368 8.89 13.38 -8.09
C VAL A 368 9.12 12.98 -9.54
N VAL A 369 10.18 13.49 -10.17
CA VAL A 369 10.53 13.12 -11.55
C VAL A 369 10.87 11.63 -11.64
N ALA A 370 11.70 11.13 -10.73
CA ALA A 370 12.07 9.71 -10.71
C ALA A 370 10.84 8.80 -10.53
N ALA A 371 9.95 9.11 -9.59
CA ALA A 371 8.73 8.35 -9.33
C ALA A 371 7.74 8.42 -10.50
N ALA A 372 7.51 9.60 -11.08
CA ALA A 372 6.61 9.76 -12.23
C ALA A 372 7.12 9.00 -13.46
N VAL A 373 8.42 9.08 -13.76
CA VAL A 373 9.03 8.33 -14.87
C VAL A 373 8.99 6.82 -14.60
N SER A 374 9.26 6.39 -13.37
CA SER A 374 9.20 4.97 -12.98
C SER A 374 7.79 4.42 -13.11
N ALA A 375 6.78 5.14 -12.61
CA ALA A 375 5.38 4.79 -12.78
C ALA A 375 5.01 4.70 -14.26
N ALA A 376 5.45 5.65 -15.09
CA ALA A 376 5.03 5.72 -16.50
C ALA A 376 5.61 4.57 -17.31
N LEU A 377 6.91 4.35 -17.19
CA LEU A 377 7.59 3.30 -17.94
C LEU A 377 7.33 1.92 -17.34
N GLY A 378 7.20 1.82 -16.02
CA GLY A 378 6.89 0.58 -15.30
C GLY A 378 5.48 0.08 -15.58
N ILE A 379 4.46 0.93 -15.48
CA ILE A 379 3.08 0.56 -15.86
C ILE A 379 3.03 0.17 -17.33
N LYS A 380 3.70 0.91 -18.22
CA LYS A 380 3.79 0.54 -19.63
C LYS A 380 4.39 -0.86 -19.82
N ALA A 381 5.52 -1.16 -19.16
CA ALA A 381 6.15 -2.47 -19.25
C ALA A 381 5.24 -3.59 -18.72
N LEU A 382 4.53 -3.35 -17.60
CA LEU A 382 3.53 -4.28 -17.06
C LEU A 382 2.38 -4.51 -18.06
N ARG A 383 1.89 -3.46 -18.73
CA ARG A 383 0.88 -3.58 -19.80
C ARG A 383 1.40 -4.39 -20.98
N ASP A 384 2.65 -4.18 -21.39
CA ASP A 384 3.28 -4.93 -22.47
C ASP A 384 3.40 -6.42 -22.09
N ALA A 385 3.66 -6.72 -20.81
CA ALA A 385 3.67 -8.05 -20.21
C ALA A 385 2.28 -8.65 -19.90
N GLY A 386 1.19 -8.03 -20.38
CA GLY A 386 -0.16 -8.60 -20.29
C GLY A 386 -1.01 -8.14 -19.10
N HIS A 387 -0.48 -7.30 -18.20
CA HIS A 387 -1.24 -6.75 -17.07
C HIS A 387 -2.17 -5.64 -17.56
N ARG A 388 -3.18 -5.97 -18.36
CA ARG A 388 -4.06 -5.01 -19.05
C ARG A 388 -5.44 -4.92 -18.40
N PRO A 389 -6.21 -3.86 -18.69
CA PRO A 389 -7.62 -3.86 -18.34
C PRO A 389 -8.33 -5.04 -19.02
N PRO A 390 -9.40 -5.57 -18.43
CA PRO A 390 -10.06 -5.03 -17.23
C PRO A 390 -9.66 -5.70 -15.90
N MET A 391 -8.78 -6.71 -15.94
CA MET A 391 -8.24 -7.36 -14.73
C MET A 391 -7.36 -6.40 -13.95
N PHE A 392 -6.55 -5.62 -14.66
CA PHE A 392 -5.73 -4.54 -14.10
C PHE A 392 -6.32 -3.21 -14.56
N PRO A 393 -7.11 -2.49 -13.74
CA PRO A 393 -7.78 -1.26 -14.13
C PRO A 393 -6.82 -0.19 -14.67
N ASP A 394 -7.33 0.74 -15.45
CA ASP A 394 -6.55 1.90 -15.87
C ASP A 394 -6.25 2.82 -14.70
N VAL A 395 -4.98 3.18 -14.56
CA VAL A 395 -4.51 4.11 -13.54
C VAL A 395 -4.57 5.51 -14.13
N ALA A 396 -5.47 6.37 -13.66
CA ALA A 396 -5.41 7.76 -14.06
C ALA A 396 -4.30 8.47 -13.26
N TRP A 397 -3.47 9.23 -13.96
CA TRP A 397 -2.41 10.04 -13.36
C TRP A 397 -2.93 11.07 -12.36
N THR A 398 -4.23 11.37 -12.40
CA THR A 398 -4.92 12.30 -11.51
C THR A 398 -5.68 11.62 -10.39
N ASP A 399 -5.69 10.28 -10.33
CA ASP A 399 -6.35 9.56 -9.26
C ASP A 399 -5.62 9.83 -7.93
N GLY A 400 -6.41 10.07 -6.88
CA GLY A 400 -5.89 10.40 -5.55
C GLY A 400 -4.83 9.41 -5.04
N PRO A 401 -5.07 8.07 -5.13
CA PRO A 401 -4.10 7.07 -4.72
C PRO A 401 -2.80 7.10 -5.54
N ALA A 402 -2.89 7.19 -6.87
CA ALA A 402 -1.72 7.21 -7.75
C ALA A 402 -0.86 8.47 -7.54
N LEU A 403 -1.49 9.64 -7.45
CA LEU A 403 -0.81 10.89 -7.12
C LEU A 403 -0.13 10.82 -5.75
N ARG A 404 -0.83 10.28 -4.74
CA ARG A 404 -0.25 10.06 -3.42
C ARG A 404 0.96 9.13 -3.49
N ALA A 405 0.90 8.03 -4.23
CA ALA A 405 2.02 7.10 -4.33
C ALA A 405 3.26 7.76 -4.96
N ILE A 406 3.09 8.55 -6.04
CA ILE A 406 4.18 9.27 -6.71
C ILE A 406 4.78 10.35 -5.81
N VAL A 407 3.95 11.24 -5.28
CA VAL A 407 4.39 12.35 -4.42
C VAL A 407 4.93 11.85 -3.08
N GLY A 408 4.28 10.82 -2.53
CA GLY A 408 4.68 10.14 -1.31
C GLY A 408 6.04 9.46 -1.44
N THR A 409 6.31 8.81 -2.57
CA THR A 409 7.63 8.23 -2.85
C THR A 409 8.72 9.30 -2.84
N ALA A 410 8.46 10.46 -3.45
CA ALA A 410 9.39 11.58 -3.40
C ALA A 410 9.59 12.13 -1.97
N ALA A 411 8.52 12.16 -1.16
CA ALA A 411 8.59 12.54 0.25
C ALA A 411 9.43 11.56 1.07
N VAL A 412 9.29 10.25 0.83
CA VAL A 412 10.12 9.20 1.46
C VAL A 412 11.59 9.45 1.13
N LEU A 413 11.95 9.61 -0.14
CA LEU A 413 13.34 9.86 -0.55
C LEU A 413 13.92 11.12 0.10
N ALA A 414 13.13 12.20 0.19
CA ALA A 414 13.55 13.44 0.86
C ALA A 414 13.75 13.26 2.36
N LEU A 415 12.85 12.54 3.05
CA LEU A 415 12.97 12.23 4.47
C LEU A 415 14.17 11.32 4.75
N VAL A 416 14.44 10.33 3.90
CA VAL A 416 15.63 9.48 4.00
C VAL A 416 16.91 10.32 3.85
N ALA A 417 16.95 11.25 2.89
CA ALA A 417 18.09 12.16 2.73
C ALA A 417 18.29 13.06 3.97
N LEU A 418 17.22 13.51 4.61
CA LEU A 418 17.26 14.26 5.86
C LEU A 418 17.74 13.41 7.05
N LEU A 419 17.23 12.19 7.18
CA LEU A 419 17.68 11.22 8.18
C LEU A 419 19.18 10.97 8.04
N ALA A 420 19.65 10.77 6.80
CA ALA A 420 21.04 10.60 6.45
C ALA A 420 21.90 11.81 6.82
N LEU A 421 21.41 13.03 6.54
CA LEU A 421 22.06 14.28 6.93
C LEU A 421 22.17 14.41 8.45
N GLY A 422 21.12 14.05 9.19
CA GLY A 422 21.13 14.03 10.65
C GLY A 422 22.14 13.04 11.24
N LEU A 423 22.16 11.80 10.71
CA LEU A 423 23.15 10.78 11.10
C LEU A 423 24.58 11.22 10.76
N GLY A 424 24.80 11.81 9.59
CA GLY A 424 26.10 12.36 9.19
C GLY A 424 26.58 13.46 10.15
N ALA A 425 25.68 14.33 10.60
CA ALA A 425 25.97 15.38 11.57
C ALA A 425 26.30 14.82 12.98
N LEU A 426 25.63 13.74 13.39
CA LEU A 426 25.85 13.07 14.68
C LEU A 426 27.15 12.27 14.70
N LEU A 427 27.36 11.41 13.70
CA LEU A 427 28.45 10.44 13.68
C LEU A 427 29.77 11.05 13.20
N ARG A 428 29.72 12.09 12.35
CA ARG A 428 30.89 12.74 11.72
C ARG A 428 31.81 11.76 10.95
N ASN A 429 31.36 10.53 10.72
CA ASN A 429 32.02 9.52 9.92
C ASN A 429 31.09 9.14 8.77
N THR A 430 31.55 9.37 7.54
CA THR A 430 30.75 9.13 6.33
C THR A 430 30.42 7.65 6.17
N ALA A 431 31.41 6.76 6.35
CA ALA A 431 31.22 5.33 6.17
C ALA A 431 30.22 4.79 7.20
N ALA A 432 30.43 5.11 8.49
CA ALA A 432 29.55 4.65 9.56
C ALA A 432 28.10 5.14 9.39
N ALA A 433 27.90 6.40 8.95
CA ALA A 433 26.57 6.96 8.76
C ALA A 433 25.82 6.33 7.57
N VAL A 434 26.50 6.11 6.44
CA VAL A 434 25.90 5.45 5.27
C VAL A 434 25.57 3.99 5.61
N THR A 435 26.52 3.26 6.21
CA THR A 435 26.30 1.85 6.58
C THR A 435 25.13 1.70 7.56
N LEU A 436 25.06 2.53 8.61
CA LEU A 436 23.96 2.47 9.58
C LEU A 436 22.61 2.73 8.90
N LEU A 437 22.53 3.72 8.03
CA LEU A 437 21.28 4.05 7.34
C LEU A 437 20.85 2.92 6.39
N VAL A 438 21.78 2.39 5.59
CA VAL A 438 21.50 1.27 4.69
C VAL A 438 21.04 0.05 5.48
N VAL A 439 21.68 -0.28 6.60
CA VAL A 439 21.24 -1.37 7.47
C VAL A 439 19.83 -1.10 8.02
N VAL A 440 19.55 0.09 8.54
CA VAL A 440 18.22 0.42 9.11
C VAL A 440 17.10 0.39 8.06
N MET A 441 17.40 0.69 6.79
CA MET A 441 16.41 0.68 5.70
C MET A 441 16.29 -0.68 5.00
N VAL A 442 17.40 -1.36 4.73
CA VAL A 442 17.42 -2.58 3.91
C VAL A 442 17.27 -3.84 4.76
N LEU A 443 17.86 -3.87 5.96
CA LEU A 443 17.83 -5.08 6.80
C LEU A 443 16.40 -5.50 7.18
N PRO A 444 15.46 -4.60 7.53
CA PRO A 444 14.07 -4.99 7.79
C PRO A 444 13.43 -5.71 6.59
N GLN A 445 13.65 -5.20 5.38
CA GLN A 445 13.10 -5.77 4.14
C GLN A 445 13.67 -7.17 3.83
N VAL A 446 14.94 -7.42 4.16
CA VAL A 446 15.55 -8.74 3.98
C VAL A 446 15.06 -9.72 5.06
N LEU A 447 14.97 -9.27 6.31
CA LEU A 447 14.59 -10.10 7.46
C LEU A 447 13.14 -10.56 7.41
N VAL A 448 12.23 -9.74 6.88
CA VAL A 448 10.78 -10.04 6.95
C VAL A 448 10.43 -11.35 6.27
N SER A 449 11.10 -11.72 5.17
CA SER A 449 10.86 -12.96 4.42
C SER A 449 11.14 -14.25 5.20
N GLY A 450 12.06 -14.19 6.18
CA GLY A 450 12.46 -15.34 7.00
C GLY A 450 11.81 -15.41 8.39
N LEU A 451 10.93 -14.47 8.74
CA LEU A 451 10.33 -14.36 10.07
C LEU A 451 8.82 -14.69 10.06
N PRO A 452 8.24 -15.11 11.21
CA PRO A 452 6.79 -15.27 11.35
C PRO A 452 6.04 -14.00 10.97
N LEU A 453 4.89 -14.15 10.31
CA LEU A 453 4.16 -13.05 9.69
C LEU A 453 3.82 -11.90 10.65
N GLU A 454 3.48 -12.20 11.90
CA GLU A 454 3.20 -11.19 12.93
C GLU A 454 4.43 -10.35 13.28
N VAL A 455 5.59 -11.00 13.42
CA VAL A 455 6.86 -10.33 13.70
C VAL A 455 7.27 -9.46 12.51
N SER A 456 7.12 -9.99 11.30
CA SER A 456 7.42 -9.26 10.06
C SER A 456 6.56 -8.00 9.92
N ARG A 457 5.25 -8.09 10.19
CA ARG A 457 4.34 -6.93 10.19
C ARG A 457 4.74 -5.88 11.23
N PHE A 458 5.08 -6.32 12.45
CA PHE A 458 5.55 -5.41 13.49
C PHE A 458 6.83 -4.66 13.07
N ILE A 459 7.83 -5.38 12.53
CA ILE A 459 9.09 -4.80 12.06
C ILE A 459 8.84 -3.79 10.94
N MET A 460 8.01 -4.11 9.95
CA MET A 460 7.70 -3.19 8.85
C MET A 460 7.04 -1.91 9.34
N ARG A 461 6.11 -2.02 10.31
CA ARG A 461 5.41 -0.86 10.86
C ARG A 461 6.26 -0.01 11.81
N ALA A 462 7.17 -0.62 12.55
CA ALA A 462 7.98 0.06 13.56
C ALA A 462 9.24 0.71 12.98
N THR A 463 9.73 0.26 11.83
CA THR A 463 10.98 0.77 11.24
C THR A 463 10.75 1.94 10.28
N PRO A 464 11.80 2.73 9.94
CA PRO A 464 11.69 3.80 8.95
C PRO A 464 11.21 3.34 7.57
N VAL A 465 11.28 2.04 7.26
CA VAL A 465 10.74 1.42 6.05
C VAL A 465 9.23 1.60 5.92
N ALA A 466 8.51 1.76 7.03
CA ALA A 466 7.07 2.05 7.05
C ALA A 466 6.69 3.21 6.12
N GLY A 467 7.61 4.17 5.88
CA GLY A 467 7.41 5.27 4.94
C GLY A 467 6.97 4.83 3.54
N PHE A 468 7.43 3.66 3.07
CA PHE A 468 7.04 3.10 1.76
C PHE A 468 5.58 2.64 1.70
N GLY A 469 4.87 2.52 2.83
CA GLY A 469 3.43 2.29 2.85
C GLY A 469 2.63 3.38 2.12
N VAL A 470 3.22 4.57 1.91
CA VAL A 470 2.64 5.63 1.09
C VAL A 470 2.44 5.24 -0.39
N GLN A 471 3.06 4.15 -0.85
CA GLN A 471 2.93 3.63 -2.21
C GLN A 471 1.75 2.71 -2.43
N ASP A 472 1.16 2.16 -1.36
CA ASP A 472 0.04 1.23 -1.45
C ASP A 472 -1.19 1.97 -1.99
N THR A 473 -1.73 1.57 -3.14
CA THR A 473 -2.89 2.17 -3.82
C THR A 473 -4.11 1.26 -3.83
N ARG A 474 -4.02 0.07 -3.23
CA ARG A 474 -5.17 -0.82 -3.05
C ARG A 474 -6.25 -0.16 -2.20
N VAL A 475 -7.48 -0.57 -2.44
CA VAL A 475 -8.65 -0.13 -1.68
C VAL A 475 -9.07 -1.30 -0.81
N ASP A 476 -9.02 -1.13 0.51
CA ASP A 476 -9.48 -2.17 1.43
C ASP A 476 -10.97 -2.45 1.18
N VAL A 477 -11.28 -3.65 0.68
CA VAL A 477 -12.65 -4.13 0.50
C VAL A 477 -13.03 -5.03 1.68
N PRO A 478 -13.99 -4.65 2.55
CA PRO A 478 -14.30 -5.41 3.76
C PRO A 478 -14.80 -6.83 3.55
N GLN A 479 -15.23 -7.15 2.32
CA GLN A 479 -15.85 -8.43 1.94
C GLN A 479 -14.90 -9.44 1.27
N VAL A 480 -13.62 -9.12 1.14
CA VAL A 480 -12.58 -10.00 0.60
C VAL A 480 -11.37 -9.95 1.53
N ASP A 481 -10.68 -11.08 1.74
CA ASP A 481 -9.42 -11.08 2.48
C ASP A 481 -8.31 -10.48 1.61
N ASP A 482 -7.90 -9.24 1.89
CA ASP A 482 -6.66 -8.69 1.31
C ASP A 482 -5.45 -9.22 2.10
N VAL A 483 -4.56 -9.93 1.40
CA VAL A 483 -3.39 -10.55 2.03
C VAL A 483 -2.24 -9.55 2.04
N CYS A 484 -2.22 -8.73 3.08
CA CYS A 484 -1.12 -7.83 3.37
C CYS A 484 0.17 -8.59 3.77
N LEU A 485 0.99 -8.92 2.77
CA LEU A 485 2.33 -9.50 2.97
C LEU A 485 3.41 -8.41 2.94
N PRO A 486 4.35 -8.42 3.90
CA PRO A 486 5.55 -7.58 3.86
C PRO A 486 6.33 -7.68 2.56
N ASP A 487 6.37 -8.88 1.96
CA ASP A 487 7.12 -9.18 0.74
C ASP A 487 6.50 -8.50 -0.50
N ASN A 488 5.19 -8.22 -0.48
CA ASN A 488 4.48 -7.46 -1.52
C ASN A 488 4.51 -5.94 -1.26
N GLY A 489 5.38 -5.49 -0.35
CA GLY A 489 5.51 -4.08 0.04
C GLY A 489 4.41 -3.58 0.99
N CYS A 490 3.52 -4.46 1.47
CA CYS A 490 2.50 -4.06 2.43
C CYS A 490 3.12 -3.83 3.81
N THR A 491 2.86 -2.65 4.40
CA THR A 491 3.39 -2.28 5.72
C THR A 491 2.40 -2.52 6.85
N GLY A 492 1.16 -2.91 6.55
CA GLY A 492 0.07 -3.07 7.52
C GLY A 492 -0.29 -1.77 8.25
N SER A 493 0.00 -0.63 7.63
CA SER A 493 -0.20 0.71 8.20
C SER A 493 -0.83 1.60 7.15
N SER A 494 -1.71 2.53 7.55
CA SER A 494 -2.27 3.48 6.60
C SER A 494 -1.15 4.25 5.89
N PRO A 495 -1.31 4.64 4.62
CA PRO A 495 -0.27 5.32 3.83
C PRO A 495 0.42 6.48 4.56
N TRP A 496 -0.36 7.25 5.31
CA TRP A 496 0.11 8.41 6.05
C TRP A 496 0.81 8.04 7.37
N SER A 497 0.33 6.99 8.04
CA SER A 497 0.93 6.55 9.31
C SER A 497 2.37 6.08 9.13
N GLY A 498 2.66 5.35 8.06
CA GLY A 498 4.02 4.94 7.72
C GLY A 498 4.95 6.12 7.43
N LEU A 499 4.46 7.12 6.68
CA LEU A 499 5.20 8.37 6.42
C LEU A 499 5.50 9.13 7.73
N LEU A 500 4.54 9.18 8.67
CA LEU A 500 4.71 9.81 9.97
C LEU A 500 5.77 9.10 10.83
N VAL A 501 5.85 7.78 10.78
CA VAL A 501 6.91 7.01 11.46
C VAL A 501 8.29 7.45 10.95
N LEU A 502 8.49 7.46 9.63
CA LEU A 502 9.75 7.92 9.03
C LEU A 502 10.07 9.39 9.37
N ALA A 503 9.05 10.25 9.37
CA ALA A 503 9.20 11.66 9.74
C ALA A 503 9.61 11.80 11.22
N ALA A 504 9.05 10.99 12.13
CA ALA A 504 9.39 10.98 13.54
C ALA A 504 10.84 10.57 13.77
N TYR A 505 11.32 9.49 13.14
CA TYR A 505 12.74 9.10 13.19
C TYR A 505 13.65 10.22 12.69
N THR A 506 13.31 10.83 11.54
CA THR A 506 14.03 11.96 10.97
C THR A 506 14.10 13.14 11.93
N ALA A 507 12.97 13.50 12.54
CA ALA A 507 12.88 14.61 13.49
C ALA A 507 13.74 14.37 14.75
N VAL A 508 13.68 13.16 15.32
CA VAL A 508 14.48 12.79 16.50
C VAL A 508 15.97 12.88 16.20
N VAL A 509 16.43 12.34 15.07
CA VAL A 509 17.84 12.36 14.67
C VAL A 509 18.32 13.78 14.39
N LEU A 510 17.54 14.61 13.69
CA LEU A 510 17.87 16.02 13.46
C LEU A 510 17.90 16.83 14.75
N ALA A 511 16.97 16.58 15.69
CA ALA A 511 16.96 17.23 16.99
C ALA A 511 18.20 16.85 17.82
N ALA A 512 18.58 15.57 17.84
CA ALA A 512 19.79 15.10 18.50
C ALA A 512 21.06 15.72 17.87
N ALA A 513 21.11 15.81 16.54
CA ALA A 513 22.20 16.47 15.82
C ALA A 513 22.30 17.96 16.18
N ALA A 514 21.17 18.68 16.16
CA ALA A 514 21.10 20.09 16.53
C ALA A 514 21.52 20.33 17.99
N TRP A 515 21.09 19.47 18.90
CA TRP A 515 21.47 19.53 20.32
C TRP A 515 22.98 19.32 20.51
N LYS A 516 23.56 18.31 19.86
CA LYS A 516 25.02 18.04 19.91
C LYS A 516 25.84 19.20 19.36
N LEU A 517 25.39 19.82 18.26
CA LEU A 517 26.04 21.00 17.65
C LEU A 517 26.02 22.25 18.54
N ARG A 518 24.98 22.41 19.37
CA ARG A 518 24.87 23.51 20.33
C ARG A 518 25.78 23.31 21.55
N ARG A 519 25.93 22.08 22.03
CA ARG A 519 26.68 21.78 23.27
C ARG A 519 28.19 21.64 23.09
N ARG A 520 28.68 21.23 21.90
CA ARG A 520 30.11 21.04 21.66
C ARG A 520 30.65 22.07 20.65
N PRO A 521 31.51 23.01 21.06
CA PRO A 521 32.34 23.77 20.12
C PRO A 521 33.14 22.80 19.22
N VAL A 522 33.35 23.18 17.96
CA VAL A 522 34.11 22.41 16.95
C VAL A 522 35.52 22.96 16.88
#